data_AF-A0A7Y0S567-F1
#
_entry.id   AF-A0A7Y0S567-F1
#
_cell.length_a   1.000
_cell.length_b   1.000
_cell.length_c   1.000
_cell.angle_alpha   90.00
_cell.angle_beta   90.00
_cell.angle_gamma   90.00
#
_symmetry.space_group_name_H-M   'P 1'
#
loop_
_entity.id
_entity.type
_entity.pdbx_description
1 polymer ?
#
loop_
_entity_poly.entity_id
_entity_poly.type
_entity_poly.pdbx_seq_one_letter_code
_entity_poly.pdbx_strand_id
1 'polypeptide(L)' 'VYWARYTRQANGEWAGMDAECVIPPARLVEEAQADDKTWTTAGTGWDAYQEVLAGLPFNLTHGDVLYPDSQDIVILAEQE' A
#
# COMPACT_ATOMS: atom_id res chain seq x y z
N VAL A 1 1.07 -0.69 11.79
CA VAL A 1 0.32 -1.01 10.56
C VAL A 1 1.00 -2.15 9.83
N TYR A 2 0.23 -3.04 9.21
CA TYR A 2 0.76 -3.92 8.18
C TYR A 2 0.95 -3.06 6.92
N TRP A 3 2.15 -3.06 6.35
CA TRP A 3 2.52 -2.17 5.25
C TRP A 3 3.24 -2.92 4.15
N ALA A 4 2.87 -2.60 2.92
CA ALA A 4 3.58 -2.92 1.70
C ALA A 4 3.12 -1.97 0.59
N ARG A 5 3.92 -1.83 -0.47
CA ARG A 5 3.55 -1.12 -1.69
C ARG A 5 3.84 -2.00 -2.89
N TYR A 6 2.92 -2.03 -3.85
CA TYR A 6 3.08 -2.81 -5.08
C TYR A 6 2.78 -1.95 -6.30
N THR A 7 3.51 -2.18 -7.39
CA THR A 7 3.22 -1.58 -8.71
C THR A 7 2.84 -2.68 -9.70
N ARG A 8 1.67 -2.53 -10.34
CA ARG A 8 1.24 -3.44 -11.40
C ARG A 8 2.11 -3.28 -12.65
N GLN A 9 2.62 -4.39 -13.16
CA GLN A 9 3.47 -4.49 -14.34
C GLN A 9 2.64 -4.69 -15.61
N ALA A 10 3.28 -4.53 -16.78
CA ALA A 10 2.63 -4.68 -18.07
C ALA A 10 2.12 -6.11 -18.36
N ASN A 11 2.75 -7.12 -17.75
CA ASN A 11 2.32 -8.53 -17.82
C ASN A 11 1.16 -8.86 -16.88
N GLY A 12 0.69 -7.91 -16.07
CA GLY A 12 -0.42 -8.09 -15.14
C GLY A 12 -0.01 -8.42 -13.70
N GLU A 13 1.24 -8.83 -13.48
CA GLU A 13 1.80 -9.15 -12.17
C GLU A 13 2.03 -7.90 -11.31
N TRP A 14 2.20 -8.10 -10.01
CA TRP A 14 2.49 -7.03 -9.06
C TRP A 14 3.93 -7.12 -8.55
N ALA A 15 4.69 -6.04 -8.75
CA ALA A 15 6.05 -5.94 -8.22
C ALA A 15 6.05 -5.23 -6.87
N GLY A 16 6.62 -5.87 -5.84
CA GLY A 16 6.81 -5.27 -4.52
C GLY A 16 7.83 -4.14 -4.55
N MET A 17 7.42 -2.97 -4.09
CA MET A 17 8.25 -1.76 -4.00
C MET A 17 8.82 -1.59 -2.60
N ASP A 18 8.01 -1.91 -1.59
CA ASP A 18 8.46 -2.11 -0.21
C ASP A 18 8.17 -3.55 0.19
N ALA A 19 9.07 -4.16 0.96
CA ALA A 19 8.83 -5.48 1.53
C ALA A 19 7.70 -5.42 2.57
N GLU A 20 6.92 -6.49 2.65
CA GLU A 20 5.87 -6.64 3.65
C GLU A 20 6.45 -6.56 5.06
N CYS A 21 5.90 -5.67 5.88
CA CYS A 21 6.33 -5.54 7.26
C CYS A 21 5.21 -5.07 8.19
N VAL A 22 5.48 -5.22 9.49
CA VAL A 22 4.70 -4.58 10.55
C VAL A 22 5.53 -3.44 11.12
N ILE A 23 5.04 -2.21 10.96
CA ILE A 23 5.78 -1.01 11.35
C ILE A 23 4.87 -0.02 12.11
N PRO A 24 5.37 0.67 13.15
CA PRO A 24 4.65 1.79 13.76
C PRO A 24 4.45 2.94 12.73
N PRO A 25 3.27 3.54 12.61
CA PRO A 25 3.00 4.60 11.63
C PRO A 25 3.97 5.78 11.70
N ALA A 26 4.37 6.21 12.91
CA ALA A 26 5.31 7.32 13.08
C ALA A 26 6.69 6.99 12.49
N ARG A 27 7.15 5.76 12.72
CA ARG A 27 8.42 5.28 12.18
C ARG A 27 8.37 5.16 10.66
N LEU A 28 7.23 4.73 10.11
CA LEU A 28 7.05 4.67 8.65
C LEU A 28 7.20 6.06 8.01
N VAL A 29 6.65 7.10 8.63
CA VAL A 29 6.78 8.49 8.14
C VAL A 29 8.23 8.98 8.17
N GLU A 30 8.99 8.60 9.19
CA GLU A 30 10.42 8.96 9.31
C GLU A 30 11.31 8.22 8.28
N GLU A 31 11.00 6.95 8.00
CA GLU A 31 11.81 6.10 7.13
C GLU A 31 11.41 6.17 5.65
N ALA A 32 10.19 6.62 5.34
CA ALA A 32 9.67 6.71 3.97
C ALA A 32 10.46 7.73 3.14
N GLN A 33 10.80 7.34 1.92
CA GLN A 33 11.47 8.20 0.94
C GLN A 33 10.49 8.55 -0.18
N ALA A 34 10.40 9.84 -0.52
CA ALA A 34 9.54 10.31 -1.60
C ALA A 34 9.86 9.63 -2.93
N ASP A 35 8.82 9.45 -3.76
CA ASP A 35 8.96 9.10 -5.16
C ASP A 35 7.99 9.92 -6.02
N ASP A 36 8.21 9.92 -7.33
CA ASP A 36 7.42 10.69 -8.29
C ASP A 36 6.10 10.00 -8.69
N LYS A 37 5.74 8.88 -8.05
CA LYS A 37 4.53 8.13 -8.39
C LYS A 37 3.33 8.65 -7.61
N THR A 38 2.14 8.31 -8.12
CA THR A 38 0.89 8.46 -7.37
C THR A 38 0.44 7.09 -6.88
N TRP A 39 0.15 6.99 -5.59
CA TRP A 39 -0.24 5.75 -4.92
C TRP A 39 -1.69 5.81 -4.49
N THR A 40 -2.44 4.75 -4.79
CA THR A 40 -3.80 4.59 -4.27
C THR A 40 -3.75 3.88 -2.92
N THR A 41 -4.42 4.43 -1.91
CA THR A 41 -4.47 3.86 -0.57
C THR A 41 -5.47 2.70 -0.49
N ALA A 42 -5.14 1.64 0.25
CA ALA A 42 -6.04 0.53 0.54
C ALA A 42 -5.81 0.01 1.95
N GLY A 43 -6.88 -0.51 2.57
CA GLY A 43 -6.86 -1.07 3.92
C GLY A 43 -7.26 -0.06 5.01
N THR A 44 -7.67 -0.62 6.15
CA THR A 44 -8.15 0.15 7.32
C THR A 44 -7.07 0.95 8.06
N GLY A 45 -5.79 0.70 7.75
CA GLY A 45 -4.67 1.39 8.40
C GLY A 45 -4.64 2.89 8.14
N TRP A 46 -5.18 3.34 7.00
CA TRP A 46 -5.21 4.76 6.63
C TRP A 46 -6.15 5.58 7.51
N ASP A 47 -7.39 5.13 7.69
CA ASP A 47 -8.36 5.82 8.54
C ASP A 47 -7.98 5.73 10.02
N ALA A 48 -7.45 4.59 10.46
CA ALA A 48 -7.07 4.38 11.86
C ALA A 48 -5.90 5.26 12.32
N TYR A 49 -5.02 5.67 11.39
CA TYR A 49 -3.80 6.43 11.70
C TYR A 49 -3.63 7.66 10.80
N GLN A 50 -4.73 8.25 10.35
CA GLN A 50 -4.76 9.34 9.37
C GLN A 50 -3.84 10.52 9.77
N GLU A 51 -3.88 10.95 11.03
CA GLU A 51 -3.07 12.08 11.51
C GLU A 51 -1.57 11.84 11.32
N VAL A 52 -1.10 10.62 11.58
CA VAL A 52 0.31 10.27 11.48
C VAL A 52 0.68 10.05 10.01
N LEU A 53 -0.13 9.27 9.29
CA LEU A 53 0.16 8.90 7.89
C LEU A 53 0.03 10.09 6.92
N ALA A 54 -0.65 11.18 7.29
CA ALA A 54 -0.65 12.43 6.54
C ALA A 54 0.75 13.06 6.39
N GLY A 55 1.71 12.66 7.23
CA GLY A 55 3.11 13.07 7.10
C GLY A 55 3.92 12.33 6.04
N LEU A 56 3.34 11.29 5.40
CA LEU A 56 4.07 10.53 4.39
C LEU A 56 4.44 11.38 3.17
N PRO A 57 5.68 11.29 2.67
CA PRO A 57 6.15 12.08 1.55
C PRO A 57 5.76 11.47 0.19
N PHE A 58 4.52 11.00 0.06
CA PHE A 58 4.00 10.35 -1.15
C PHE A 58 2.84 11.15 -1.75
N ASN A 59 2.71 11.11 -3.08
CA ASN A 59 1.47 11.58 -3.71
C ASN A 59 0.42 10.48 -3.57
N LEU A 60 -0.59 10.72 -2.73
CA LEU A 60 -1.62 9.73 -2.41
C LEU A 60 -2.96 10.10 -3.05
N THR A 61 -3.67 9.09 -3.54
CA THR A 61 -5.09 9.17 -3.92
C THR A 61 -5.89 8.24 -3.02
N HIS A 62 -7.03 8.70 -2.52
CA HIS A 62 -7.92 7.88 -1.70
C HIS A 62 -8.46 6.70 -2.50
N GLY A 63 -8.30 5.49 -1.97
CA GLY A 63 -8.97 4.30 -2.46
C GLY A 63 -10.07 3.83 -1.50
N ASP A 64 -11.11 3.22 -2.06
CA ASP A 64 -12.30 2.79 -1.30
C ASP A 64 -12.21 1.34 -0.79
N VAL A 65 -11.07 0.68 -1.02
CA VAL A 65 -10.86 -0.73 -0.66
C VAL A 65 -10.36 -0.82 0.78
N LEU A 66 -11.16 -1.45 1.65
CA LEU A 66 -10.83 -1.61 3.07
C LEU A 66 -10.32 -3.02 3.43
N TYR A 67 -10.75 -4.02 2.67
CA TYR A 67 -10.50 -5.43 2.96
C TYR A 67 -10.14 -6.18 1.67
N PRO A 68 -9.33 -7.24 1.75
CA PRO A 68 -9.11 -8.13 0.62
C PRO A 68 -10.41 -8.89 0.28
N ASP A 69 -10.65 -9.13 -1.01
CA ASP A 69 -11.72 -10.00 -1.49
C ASP A 69 -11.17 -11.30 -2.08
N SER A 70 -11.90 -12.39 -1.87
CA SER A 70 -11.65 -13.68 -2.52
C SER A 70 -11.57 -13.59 -4.06
N GLN A 71 -12.34 -12.68 -4.67
CA GLN A 71 -12.35 -12.47 -6.12
C GLN A 71 -11.00 -11.96 -6.64
N ASP A 72 -10.29 -11.16 -5.86
CA ASP A 72 -8.97 -10.68 -6.24
C ASP A 72 -7.89 -11.75 -5.95
N ILE A 73 -8.01 -12.44 -4.81
CA ILE A 73 -7.06 -13.48 -4.40
C ILE A 73 -7.01 -14.64 -5.39
N VAL A 74 -8.16 -15.08 -5.92
CA VAL A 74 -8.19 -16.20 -6.89
C VAL A 74 -7.43 -15.85 -8.17
N ILE A 75 -7.53 -14.60 -8.64
CA ILE A 75 -6.84 -14.14 -9.85
C ILE A 75 -5.33 -14.05 -9.61
N LEU A 76 -4.90 -13.68 -8.41
CA LEU A 76 -3.47 -13.70 -8.06
C LEU A 76 -2.93 -15.14 -8.00
N ALA A 77 -3.70 -16.07 -7.44
CA ALA A 77 -3.29 -17.48 -7.35
C ALA A 77 -3.19 -18.17 -8.73
N GLU A 78 -3.98 -17.74 -9.73
CA GLU A 78 -3.88 -18.24 -11.11
C GLU A 78 -2.61 -17.79 -11.84
N GLN A 79 -1.92 -16.77 -11.35
CA GLN A 79 -0.71 -16.21 -11.95
C GLN A 79 0.59 -16.84 -11.43
N GLU A 80 0.51 -17.74 -10.44
CA GLU A 80 1.65 -18.49 -9.89
C GLU A 80 1.94 -19.81 -10.62
#